data_AF-A0A955L9B6-F1
#
_entry.id   AF-A0A955L9B6-F1
#
_cell.length_a   1.000
_cell.length_b   1.000
_cell.length_c   1.000
_cell.angle_alpha   90.00
_cell.angle_beta   90.00
_cell.angle_gamma   90.00
#
_symmetry.space_group_name_H-M   'P 1'
#
loop_
_entity.id
_entity.type
_entity.pdbx_description
1 polymer ?
#
loop_
_entity_poly.entity_id
_entity_poly.type
_entity_poly.pdbx_seq_one_letter_code
_entity_poly.pdbx_strand_id
1 'polypeptide(L)'
;MATRHNEGKLKWSLVSFEALEPMVKGLEFGAKKYGIDNWKKGLPTTEVCESMLRHIFAYLGGEDIDPESGLPHIAHIQDNAMFLGYMDLKMPQFDDRPTKQDWVINPVTLEEFLQELQAKDADETNITQMGGEYNPPKDKRPFAPLFDKSK
;
A
#
# COMPACT_ATOMS: atom_id res chain seq x y z
N MET A 1 -35.45 -36.56 -10.29
CA MET A 1 -34.58 -35.79 -9.38
C MET A 1 -35.34 -34.54 -8.93
N ALA A 2 -35.11 -34.05 -7.71
CA ALA A 2 -35.74 -32.82 -7.25
C ALA A 2 -35.20 -31.59 -8.04
N THR A 3 -36.08 -30.69 -8.45
CA THR A 3 -35.71 -29.45 -9.16
C THR A 3 -35.37 -28.37 -8.14
N ARG A 4 -34.17 -27.79 -8.22
CA ARG A 4 -33.73 -26.70 -7.33
C ARG A 4 -33.30 -25.50 -8.18
N HIS A 5 -34.00 -24.37 -8.03
CA HIS A 5 -33.68 -23.12 -8.72
C HIS A 5 -32.71 -22.29 -7.87
N ASN A 6 -31.50 -22.08 -8.38
CA ASN A 6 -30.43 -21.30 -7.73
C ASN A 6 -30.06 -20.03 -8.50
N GLU A 7 -30.84 -19.65 -9.52
CA GLU A 7 -30.67 -18.40 -10.25
C GLU A 7 -30.72 -17.20 -9.30
N GLY A 8 -29.80 -16.25 -9.48
CA GLY A 8 -29.64 -15.06 -8.62
C GLY A 8 -29.02 -15.29 -7.25
N LYS A 9 -28.69 -16.53 -6.84
CA LYS A 9 -28.05 -16.82 -5.55
C LYS A 9 -26.53 -16.83 -5.68
N LEU A 10 -25.84 -16.40 -4.62
CA LEU A 10 -24.38 -16.50 -4.54
C LEU A 10 -23.92 -17.97 -4.67
N LYS A 11 -22.89 -18.18 -5.50
CA LYS A 11 -22.25 -19.48 -5.70
C LYS A 11 -20.96 -19.56 -4.89
N TRP A 12 -21.10 -19.86 -3.60
CA TRP A 12 -19.96 -19.95 -2.67
C TRP A 12 -18.87 -20.95 -3.08
N SER A 13 -19.22 -21.95 -3.89
CA SER A 13 -18.24 -22.91 -4.43
C SER A 13 -17.21 -22.31 -5.39
N LEU A 14 -17.35 -21.02 -5.76
CA LEU A 14 -16.35 -20.31 -6.57
C LEU A 14 -15.14 -19.87 -5.75
N VAL A 15 -15.26 -19.83 -4.43
CA VAL A 15 -14.18 -19.46 -3.52
C VAL A 15 -13.41 -20.71 -3.14
N SER A 16 -12.08 -20.66 -3.27
CA SER A 16 -11.21 -21.69 -2.68
C SER A 16 -11.09 -21.44 -1.18
N PHE A 17 -11.70 -22.31 -0.37
CA PHE A 17 -11.63 -22.20 1.09
C PHE A 17 -10.21 -22.45 1.64
N GLU A 18 -9.43 -23.31 0.98
CA GLU A 18 -8.02 -23.54 1.33
C GLU A 18 -7.20 -22.25 1.13
N ALA A 19 -7.47 -21.51 0.06
CA ALA A 19 -6.82 -20.23 -0.18
C ALA A 19 -7.21 -19.15 0.84
N LEU A 20 -8.28 -19.33 1.62
CA LEU A 20 -8.68 -18.43 2.71
C LEU A 20 -8.05 -18.78 4.06
N GLU A 21 -7.45 -19.97 4.22
CA GLU A 21 -6.86 -20.38 5.50
C GLU A 21 -5.76 -19.40 6.00
N PRO A 22 -4.87 -18.84 5.14
CA PRO A 22 -3.91 -17.84 5.55
C PRO A 22 -4.57 -16.60 6.17
N MET A 23 -5.61 -16.04 5.53
CA MET A 23 -6.42 -14.94 6.06
C MET A 23 -6.95 -15.28 7.46
N VAL A 24 -7.54 -16.47 7.65
CA VAL A 24 -8.07 -16.86 8.97
C VAL A 24 -6.96 -16.87 10.03
N LYS A 25 -5.75 -17.36 9.71
CA LYS A 25 -4.60 -17.31 10.63
C LYS A 25 -4.16 -15.88 10.93
N GLY A 26 -4.19 -14.99 9.95
CA GLY A 26 -3.95 -13.55 10.13
C GLY A 26 -4.94 -12.91 11.09
N LEU A 27 -6.24 -13.20 10.92
CA LEU A 27 -7.30 -12.77 11.83
C LEU A 27 -7.12 -13.32 13.25
N GLU A 28 -6.72 -14.58 13.40
CA GLU A 28 -6.42 -15.17 14.72
C GLU A 28 -5.22 -14.49 15.39
N PHE A 29 -4.17 -14.19 14.64
CA PHE A 29 -3.01 -13.44 15.11
C PHE A 29 -3.43 -12.04 15.57
N GLY A 30 -4.19 -11.32 14.74
CA GLY A 30 -4.73 -10.00 15.08
C GLY A 30 -5.66 -10.03 16.29
N ALA A 31 -6.51 -11.06 16.42
CA ALA A 31 -7.39 -11.24 17.57
C ALA A 31 -6.62 -11.47 18.87
N LYS A 32 -5.51 -12.21 18.83
CA LYS A 32 -4.62 -12.40 19.99
C LYS A 32 -3.91 -11.10 20.37
N LYS A 33 -3.47 -10.32 19.38
CA LYS A 33 -2.67 -9.10 19.59
C LYS A 33 -3.51 -7.88 20.00
N TYR A 34 -4.67 -7.70 19.37
CA TYR A 34 -5.50 -6.49 19.48
C TYR A 34 -6.90 -6.74 20.04
N GLY A 35 -7.28 -8.01 20.24
CA GLY A 35 -8.63 -8.43 20.61
C GLY A 35 -9.47 -8.83 19.41
N ILE A 36 -10.41 -9.76 19.64
CA ILE A 36 -11.38 -10.23 18.64
C ILE A 36 -12.13 -9.04 18.05
N ASP A 37 -12.27 -9.02 16.73
CA ASP A 37 -13.02 -8.01 15.98
C ASP A 37 -12.56 -6.55 16.20
N ASN A 38 -11.33 -6.33 16.70
CA ASN A 38 -10.84 -4.97 16.96
C ASN A 38 -10.86 -4.10 15.69
N TRP A 39 -10.57 -4.69 14.54
CA TRP A 39 -10.62 -4.02 13.23
C TRP A 39 -12.02 -3.48 12.87
N LYS A 40 -13.11 -4.05 13.41
CA LYS A 40 -14.49 -3.57 13.14
C LYS A 40 -14.81 -2.23 13.79
N LYS A 41 -13.97 -1.74 14.72
CA LYS A 41 -14.14 -0.43 15.37
C LYS A 41 -13.88 0.75 14.43
N GLY A 42 -13.35 0.49 13.23
CA GLY A 42 -13.04 1.49 12.22
C GLY A 42 -11.54 1.77 12.14
N LEU A 43 -11.06 1.91 10.91
CA LEU A 43 -9.68 2.22 10.54
C LEU A 43 -9.72 3.22 9.40
N PRO A 44 -8.84 4.25 9.36
CA PRO A 44 -8.72 5.11 8.18
C PRO A 44 -8.49 4.27 6.92
N THR A 45 -9.21 4.56 5.86
CA THR A 45 -9.18 3.80 4.61
C THR A 45 -7.79 3.83 3.97
N THR A 46 -7.10 4.96 4.04
CA THR A 46 -5.73 5.09 3.53
C THR A 46 -4.76 4.19 4.30
N GLU A 47 -4.85 4.10 5.62
CA GLU A 47 -3.99 3.25 6.46
C GLU A 47 -4.14 1.74 6.14
N VAL A 48 -5.38 1.30 5.86
CA VAL A 48 -5.63 -0.08 5.41
C VAL A 48 -4.97 -0.34 4.05
N CYS A 49 -5.06 0.62 3.13
CA CYS A 49 -4.40 0.54 1.83
C CYS A 49 -2.87 0.52 1.96
N GLU A 50 -2.28 1.41 2.76
CA GLU A 50 -0.83 1.48 2.99
C GLU A 50 -0.29 0.20 3.62
N SER A 51 -1.01 -0.35 4.59
CA SER A 51 -0.71 -1.66 5.19
C SER A 51 -0.69 -2.77 4.14
N MET A 52 -1.75 -2.86 3.33
CA MET A 52 -1.84 -3.84 2.24
C MET A 52 -0.70 -3.69 1.24
N LEU A 53 -0.36 -2.45 0.84
CA LEU A 53 0.70 -2.16 -0.11
C LEU A 53 2.08 -2.60 0.39
N ARG A 54 2.38 -2.42 1.68
CA ARG A 54 3.65 -2.91 2.26
C ARG A 54 3.79 -4.43 2.14
N HIS A 55 2.72 -5.19 2.42
CA HIS A 55 2.76 -6.64 2.27
C HIS A 55 2.80 -7.08 0.80
N ILE A 56 2.10 -6.36 -0.10
CA ILE A 56 2.21 -6.59 -1.56
C ILE A 56 3.65 -6.37 -2.03
N PHE A 57 4.29 -5.27 -1.65
CA PHE A 57 5.64 -4.95 -2.10
C PHE A 57 6.68 -5.91 -1.52
N ALA A 58 6.55 -6.32 -0.26
CA ALA A 58 7.41 -7.35 0.33
C ALA A 58 7.27 -8.69 -0.41
N TYR A 59 6.02 -9.12 -0.67
CA TYR A 59 5.74 -10.33 -1.45
C TYR A 59 6.32 -10.27 -2.87
N LEU A 60 6.13 -9.16 -3.58
CA LEU A 60 6.72 -8.94 -4.91
C LEU A 60 8.25 -8.88 -4.87
N GLY A 61 8.82 -8.46 -3.74
CA GLY A 61 10.26 -8.47 -3.47
C GLY A 61 10.83 -9.85 -3.14
N GLY A 62 10.01 -10.90 -3.09
CA GLY A 62 10.41 -12.27 -2.79
C GLY A 62 10.47 -12.60 -1.29
N GLU A 63 9.92 -11.74 -0.42
CA GLU A 63 9.71 -12.05 0.99
C GLU A 63 8.35 -12.75 1.14
N ASP A 64 8.37 -14.07 1.36
CA ASP A 64 7.14 -14.85 1.47
C ASP A 64 6.49 -14.75 2.87
N ILE A 65 7.29 -14.57 3.92
CA ILE A 65 6.88 -14.60 5.32
C ILE A 65 7.09 -13.23 5.96
N ASP A 66 6.04 -12.69 6.55
CA ASP A 66 6.10 -11.46 7.33
C ASP A 66 6.90 -11.68 8.62
N PRO A 67 7.97 -10.90 8.88
CA PRO A 67 8.88 -11.12 10.00
C PRO A 67 8.25 -10.81 11.36
N GLU A 68 7.19 -9.99 11.41
CA GLU A 68 6.53 -9.62 12.66
C GLU A 68 5.61 -10.74 13.17
N SER A 69 4.79 -11.28 12.29
CA SER A 69 3.78 -12.29 12.62
C SER A 69 4.26 -13.73 12.44
N GLY A 70 5.29 -13.94 11.61
CA GLY A 70 5.70 -15.28 11.15
C GLY A 70 4.70 -15.93 10.20
N LEU A 71 3.74 -15.18 9.65
CA LEU A 71 2.73 -15.66 8.70
C LEU A 71 3.10 -15.26 7.27
N PRO A 72 2.60 -15.98 6.25
CA PRO A 72 2.77 -15.57 4.87
C PRO A 72 2.21 -14.17 4.59
N HIS A 73 2.89 -13.36 3.77
CA HIS A 73 2.41 -12.02 3.39
C HIS A 73 1.00 -12.06 2.78
N ILE A 74 0.64 -13.14 2.08
CA ILE A 74 -0.71 -13.30 1.50
C ILE A 74 -1.82 -13.28 2.56
N ALA A 75 -1.55 -13.72 3.81
CA ALA A 75 -2.51 -13.65 4.90
C ALA A 75 -2.90 -12.19 5.19
N HIS A 76 -1.90 -11.32 5.34
CA HIS A 76 -2.11 -9.90 5.61
C HIS A 76 -2.70 -9.15 4.41
N ILE A 77 -2.35 -9.54 3.19
CA ILE A 77 -2.97 -8.97 1.98
C ILE A 77 -4.48 -9.29 1.96
N GLN A 78 -4.85 -10.53 2.25
CA GLN A 78 -6.26 -10.96 2.31
C GLN A 78 -7.01 -10.26 3.46
N ASP A 79 -6.40 -10.17 4.65
CA ASP A 79 -6.97 -9.47 5.79
C ASP A 79 -7.26 -8.00 5.45
N ASN A 80 -6.27 -7.28 4.91
CA ASN A 80 -6.47 -5.88 4.54
C ASN A 80 -7.49 -5.70 3.41
N ALA A 81 -7.53 -6.59 2.41
CA ALA A 81 -8.55 -6.54 1.37
C ALA A 81 -9.96 -6.74 1.95
N MET A 82 -10.12 -7.67 2.91
CA MET A 82 -11.37 -7.87 3.63
C MET A 82 -11.73 -6.65 4.49
N PHE A 83 -10.76 -6.09 5.23
CA PHE A 83 -10.98 -4.88 6.04
C PHE A 83 -11.39 -3.70 5.18
N LEU A 84 -10.74 -3.49 4.03
CA LEU A 84 -11.08 -2.43 3.09
C LEU A 84 -12.53 -2.56 2.59
N GLY A 85 -12.93 -3.77 2.19
CA GLY A 85 -14.32 -4.04 1.78
C GLY A 85 -15.32 -3.80 2.91
N TYR A 86 -14.96 -4.10 4.16
CA TYR A 86 -15.80 -3.77 5.32
C TYR A 86 -15.86 -2.26 5.58
N MET A 87 -14.73 -1.54 5.48
CA MET A 87 -14.72 -0.10 5.68
C MET A 87 -15.61 0.61 4.66
N ASP A 88 -15.48 0.25 3.38
CA ASP A 88 -16.30 0.79 2.29
C ASP A 88 -17.80 0.49 2.49
N LEU A 89 -18.14 -0.75 2.86
CA LEU A 89 -19.54 -1.17 2.98
C LEU A 89 -20.23 -0.71 4.28
N LYS A 90 -19.49 -0.61 5.39
CA LYS A 90 -20.06 -0.48 6.74
C LYS A 90 -19.57 0.74 7.51
N MET A 91 -18.43 1.30 7.15
CA MET A 91 -17.76 2.36 7.91
C MET A 91 -17.36 3.56 7.03
N PRO A 92 -18.26 4.12 6.19
CA PRO A 92 -17.92 5.20 5.27
C PRO A 92 -17.41 6.47 5.95
N GLN A 93 -17.70 6.65 7.25
CA GLN A 93 -17.18 7.76 8.05
C GLN A 93 -15.66 7.69 8.31
N PHE A 94 -15.02 6.56 8.00
CA PHE A 94 -13.56 6.38 8.06
C PHE A 94 -12.89 6.46 6.68
N ASP A 95 -13.62 6.87 5.64
CA ASP A 95 -13.03 7.17 4.34
C ASP A 95 -12.34 8.54 4.39
N ASP A 96 -11.02 8.50 4.45
CA ASP A 96 -10.11 9.65 4.50
C ASP A 96 -9.35 9.85 3.18
N ARG A 97 -9.79 9.17 2.11
CA ARG A 97 -9.15 9.32 0.80
C ARG A 97 -9.34 10.75 0.28
N PRO A 98 -8.32 11.35 -0.33
CA PRO A 98 -8.45 12.62 -1.02
C PRO A 98 -9.51 12.52 -2.12
N THR A 99 -10.37 13.53 -2.17
CA THR A 99 -11.35 13.71 -3.24
C THR A 99 -10.64 14.07 -4.54
N LYS A 100 -11.31 13.92 -5.69
CA LYS A 100 -10.74 14.33 -6.99
C LYS A 100 -10.36 15.81 -7.03
N GLN A 101 -11.00 16.64 -6.21
CA GLN A 101 -10.70 18.06 -6.06
C GLN A 101 -9.38 18.30 -5.30
N ASP A 102 -8.98 17.38 -4.42
CA ASP A 102 -7.72 17.48 -3.68
C ASP A 102 -6.51 17.13 -4.57
N TRP A 103 -6.74 16.35 -5.64
CA TRP A 103 -5.74 16.01 -6.66
C TRP A 103 -5.61 17.05 -7.78
N VAL A 104 -6.20 18.25 -7.64
CA VAL A 104 -5.89 19.36 -8.55
C VAL A 104 -4.47 19.82 -8.25
N ILE A 105 -3.49 19.11 -8.81
CA ILE A 105 -2.15 19.64 -9.00
C ILE A 105 -2.36 20.87 -9.85
N ASN A 106 -2.13 22.07 -9.29
CA ASN A 106 -2.03 23.28 -10.08
C ASN A 106 -1.03 22.95 -11.20
N PRO A 107 -1.46 22.90 -12.47
CA PRO A 107 -0.55 22.62 -13.55
C PRO A 107 0.36 23.83 -13.64
N VAL A 108 1.48 23.80 -12.92
CA VAL A 108 2.60 24.70 -13.17
C VAL A 108 3.00 24.38 -14.59
N THR A 109 2.83 25.36 -15.47
CA THR A 109 3.29 25.24 -16.84
C THR A 109 4.81 25.04 -16.84
N LEU A 110 5.36 24.39 -17.86
CA LEU A 110 6.81 24.24 -17.95
C LEU A 110 7.49 25.62 -17.93
N GLU A 111 6.82 26.63 -18.49
CA GLU A 111 7.23 28.02 -18.49
C GLU A 111 7.32 28.64 -17.09
N GLU A 112 6.30 28.43 -16.24
CA GLU A 112 6.32 28.90 -14.85
C GLU A 112 7.39 28.19 -14.01
N PHE A 113 7.55 26.88 -14.18
CA PHE A 113 8.59 26.11 -13.50
C PHE A 113 10.00 26.57 -13.91
N LEU A 114 10.23 26.81 -15.20
CA LEU A 114 11.51 27.31 -15.70
C LEU A 114 11.79 28.74 -15.25
N GLN A 115 10.77 29.61 -15.16
CA GLN A 115 10.92 30.95 -14.60
C GLN A 115 11.31 30.91 -13.11
N GLU A 116 10.73 30.01 -12.32
CA GLU A 116 11.10 29.83 -10.91
C GLU A 116 12.54 29.33 -10.74
N LEU A 117 13.01 28.43 -11.60
CA LEU A 117 14.40 27.97 -11.59
C LEU A 117 15.36 29.11 -11.96
N GLN A 118 15.07 29.86 -13.02
CA GLN A 118 15.90 30.97 -13.47
C GLN A 118 15.92 32.13 -12.47
N ALA A 119 14.82 32.38 -11.76
CA ALA A 119 14.74 33.39 -10.71
C ALA A 119 15.57 33.00 -9.48
N LYS A 120 15.71 31.71 -9.18
CA LYS A 120 16.57 31.20 -8.10
C LYS A 120 18.05 31.25 -8.48
N ASP A 121 18.39 30.99 -9.74
CA ASP A 121 19.76 31.14 -10.26
C ASP A 121 20.22 32.62 -10.29
N ALA A 122 19.28 33.57 -10.38
CA ALA A 122 19.57 35.00 -10.36
C ALA A 122 19.89 35.57 -8.95
N ASP A 123 19.58 34.83 -7.88
CA ASP A 123 19.87 35.19 -6.49
C ASP A 123 21.21 34.58 -5.99
N GLU A 124 21.98 33.92 -6.87
CA GLU A 124 23.23 33.23 -6.55
C GLU A 124 24.43 34.15 -6.23
N THR A 125 24.22 35.40 -5.81
CA THR A 125 25.30 36.22 -5.22
C THR A 125 25.82 35.68 -3.88
N ASN A 126 25.33 34.52 -3.42
CA ASN A 126 25.85 33.79 -2.26
C ASN A 126 26.27 32.32 -2.51
N ILE A 127 26.43 31.85 -3.76
CA ILE A 127 26.94 30.49 -4.03
C ILE A 127 28.46 30.47 -4.19
N THR A 128 29.17 31.11 -3.26
CA THR A 128 30.63 30.92 -3.13
C THR A 128 31.06 30.48 -1.73
N GLN A 129 30.17 29.84 -0.95
CA GLN A 129 30.54 29.20 0.33
C GLN A 129 30.13 27.72 0.51
N MET A 130 29.69 27.02 -0.54
CA MET A 130 29.53 25.55 -0.48
C MET A 130 30.39 24.80 -1.51
N GLY A 131 31.63 25.27 -1.72
CA GLY A 131 32.68 24.51 -2.38
C GLY A 131 33.28 23.39 -1.51
N GLY A 132 32.43 22.66 -0.77
CA GLY A 132 32.83 21.39 -0.19
C GLY A 132 32.77 20.33 -1.26
N GLU A 133 33.90 19.70 -1.60
CA GLU A 133 33.92 18.54 -2.48
C GLU A 133 32.85 17.54 -2.04
N TYR A 134 31.93 17.21 -2.95
CA TYR A 134 30.99 16.11 -2.73
C TYR A 134 31.80 14.83 -2.56
N ASN A 135 31.85 14.31 -1.34
CA ASN A 135 32.44 13.01 -1.03
C ASN A 135 31.29 12.02 -0.91
N PRO A 136 31.02 11.19 -1.93
CA PRO A 136 29.93 10.22 -1.85
C PRO A 136 30.19 9.25 -0.67
N PRO A 137 29.14 8.85 0.07
CA PRO A 137 29.27 7.82 1.09
C PRO A 137 29.97 6.60 0.50
N LYS A 138 31.04 6.12 1.16
CA LYS A 138 31.86 4.99 0.68
C LYS A 138 31.09 3.66 0.62
N ASP A 139 29.87 3.62 1.14
CA ASP A 139 28.95 2.50 0.96
C ASP A 139 28.15 2.63 -0.34
N LYS A 140 28.79 2.20 -1.43
CA LYS A 140 28.10 1.85 -2.67
C LYS A 140 27.34 0.55 -2.44
N ARG A 141 26.18 0.58 -1.77
CA ARG A 141 25.17 -0.44 -2.05
C ARG A 141 24.49 -0.02 -3.35
N PRO A 142 24.73 -0.73 -4.47
CA PRO A 142 24.13 -0.34 -5.74
C PRO A 142 22.60 -0.35 -5.58
N PHE A 143 21.94 0.67 -6.14
CA PHE A 143 20.52 0.57 -6.46
C PHE A 143 20.35 -0.67 -7.34
N ALA A 144 19.73 -1.73 -6.81
CA ALA A 144 19.33 -2.85 -7.63
C ALA A 144 18.22 -2.36 -8.57
N PRO A 145 18.36 -2.50 -9.90
CA PRO A 145 17.28 -2.16 -10.81
C PRO A 145 16.10 -3.09 -10.57
N LEU A 146 14.90 -2.52 -10.50
CA LEU A 146 13.62 -3.20 -10.19
C LEU A 146 13.20 -4.29 -11.20
N PHE A 147 13.99 -4.55 -12.26
CA PHE A 147 13.77 -5.64 -13.21
C PHE A 147 15.12 -6.13 -13.78
N ASP A 148 15.58 -7.31 -13.36
CA ASP A 148 16.57 -8.08 -14.10
C ASP A 148 15.84 -8.92 -15.15
N LYS A 149 15.97 -8.55 -16.43
CA LYS A 149 15.54 -9.37 -17.56
C LYS A 149 16.67 -10.33 -17.96
N SER A 150 17.05 -11.26 -17.08
CA SER A 150 17.87 -12.41 -17.46
C SER A 150 17.80 -13.57 -16.45
N LYS A 151 16.77 -14.41 -16.58
CA LYS A 151 16.85 -15.88 -16.70
C LYS A 151 15.48 -16.52 -16.71
#